data_AF-A0AAW2VP47-F1
#
_entry.id   AF-A0AAW2VP47-F1
#
_cell.length_a   1.000
_cell.length_b   1.000
_cell.length_c   1.000
_cell.angle_alpha   90.00
_cell.angle_beta   90.00
_cell.angle_gamma   90.00
#
_symmetry.space_group_name_H-M   'P 1'
#
loop_
_entity.id
_entity.type
_entity.pdbx_description
1 polymer ?
#
loop_
_entity_poly.entity_id
_entity_poly.type
_entity_poly.pdbx_seq_one_letter_code
_entity_poly.pdbx_strand_id
1 'polypeptide(L)'
;MLDCGVESDDDAYSSLFSCCSHGGLIHEGSRHFVNIYKVHSIKPSMMHHSCIIVMLGRGGYLDEALEYIDSWRLNDPILWPTLLGLYTYEGHFEDVIKVREEMDDKKVVKQP
;
A
#
# COMPACT_ATOMS: atom_id res chain seq x y z
N MET A 1 -7.47 -26.81 -20.82
CA MET A 1 -8.80 -26.29 -20.45
C MET A 1 -8.61 -25.64 -19.08
N LEU A 2 -8.20 -24.37 -19.07
CA LEU A 2 -8.00 -23.62 -17.83
C LEU A 2 -9.31 -22.88 -17.56
N ASP A 3 -10.15 -23.58 -16.83
CA ASP A 3 -11.38 -23.08 -16.23
C ASP A 3 -10.99 -22.60 -14.83
N CYS A 4 -10.44 -21.39 -14.76
CA CYS A 4 -10.32 -20.66 -13.50
C CYS A 4 -11.07 -19.36 -13.72
N GLY A 5 -12.22 -19.28 -13.02
CA GLY A 5 -13.14 -18.15 -13.07
C GLY A 5 -12.38 -16.83 -12.94
N VAL A 6 -12.87 -15.84 -13.66
CA VAL A 6 -12.41 -14.47 -13.60
C VAL A 6 -12.53 -14.01 -12.14
N GLU A 7 -11.42 -14.17 -11.41
CA GLU A 7 -11.14 -13.54 -10.13
C GLU A 7 -11.45 -12.06 -10.29
N SER A 8 -12.06 -11.45 -9.27
CA SER A 8 -12.33 -10.02 -9.35
C SER A 8 -11.03 -9.28 -9.70
N ASP A 9 -11.11 -8.17 -10.44
CA ASP A 9 -9.91 -7.41 -10.81
C ASP A 9 -9.01 -7.16 -9.56
N ASP A 10 -9.62 -6.95 -8.39
CA ASP A 10 -8.97 -6.83 -7.08
C ASP A 10 -8.10 -8.05 -6.69
N ASP A 11 -8.53 -9.29 -6.92
CA ASP A 11 -7.77 -10.50 -6.58
C ASP A 11 -6.56 -10.69 -7.51
N ALA A 12 -6.73 -10.39 -8.80
CA ALA A 12 -5.67 -10.43 -9.79
C ALA A 12 -4.59 -9.37 -9.51
N TYR A 13 -5.00 -8.14 -9.17
CA TYR A 13 -4.07 -7.08 -8.78
C TYR A 13 -3.40 -7.36 -7.44
N SER A 14 -4.11 -7.94 -6.47
CA SER A 14 -3.52 -8.35 -5.18
C SER A 14 -2.43 -9.40 -5.37
N SER A 15 -2.69 -10.41 -6.21
CA SER A 15 -1.71 -11.43 -6.57
C SER A 15 -0.50 -10.83 -7.28
N LEU A 16 -0.73 -9.93 -8.25
CA LEU A 16 0.33 -9.22 -8.97
C LEU A 16 1.22 -8.40 -8.03
N PHE A 17 0.63 -7.61 -7.11
CA PHE A 17 1.38 -6.79 -6.17
C PHE A 17 2.12 -7.62 -5.13
N SER A 18 1.54 -8.73 -4.68
CA SER A 18 2.23 -9.69 -3.82
C SER A 18 3.47 -10.26 -4.53
N CYS A 19 3.35 -10.69 -5.78
CA CYS A 19 4.48 -11.13 -6.59
C CYS A 19 5.54 -10.03 -6.77
N CYS A 20 5.12 -8.80 -7.05
CA CYS A 20 6.06 -7.68 -7.23
C CYS A 20 6.80 -7.34 -5.92
N SER A 21 6.11 -7.38 -4.79
CA SER A 21 6.70 -7.16 -3.47
C SER A 21 7.73 -8.24 -3.12
N HIS A 22 7.40 -9.52 -3.30
CA HIS A 22 8.34 -10.61 -3.03
C HIS A 22 9.49 -10.71 -4.04
N GLY A 23 9.25 -10.30 -5.29
CA GLY A 23 10.25 -10.31 -6.36
C GLY A 23 11.14 -9.06 -6.40
N GLY A 24 10.93 -8.06 -5.54
CA GLY A 24 11.63 -6.78 -5.60
C GLY A 24 11.31 -5.95 -6.86
N LEU A 25 10.21 -6.25 -7.55
CA LEU A 25 9.80 -5.62 -8.81
C LEU A 25 8.95 -4.37 -8.55
N ILE A 26 9.41 -3.51 -7.64
CA ILE A 26 8.65 -2.34 -7.14
C ILE A 26 8.26 -1.40 -8.29
N HIS A 27 9.18 -1.14 -9.22
CA HIS A 27 8.92 -0.29 -10.38
C HIS A 27 7.81 -0.85 -11.29
N GLU A 28 7.83 -2.16 -11.56
CA GLU A 28 6.81 -2.80 -12.38
C GLU A 28 5.45 -2.82 -11.67
N GLY A 29 5.43 -3.13 -10.37
CA GLY A 29 4.21 -3.05 -9.57
C GLY A 29 3.61 -1.64 -9.54
N SER A 30 4.42 -0.60 -9.35
CA SER A 30 3.96 0.79 -9.42
C SER A 30 3.39 1.13 -10.80
N ARG A 31 4.02 0.66 -11.89
CA ARG A 31 3.50 0.83 -13.26
C ARG A 31 2.14 0.15 -13.43
N HIS A 32 1.99 -1.06 -12.91
CA HIS A 32 0.72 -1.79 -12.95
C HIS A 32 -0.39 -1.08 -12.19
N PHE A 33 -0.09 -0.52 -11.01
CA PHE A 33 -1.07 0.27 -10.25
C PHE A 33 -1.54 1.51 -10.99
N VAL A 34 -0.63 2.25 -11.61
CA VAL A 34 -1.00 3.42 -12.43
C VAL A 34 -1.93 3.02 -13.58
N ASN A 35 -1.72 1.84 -14.16
CA ASN A 35 -2.55 1.33 -15.24
C ASN A 35 -3.96 0.92 -14.80
N ILE A 36 -4.18 0.55 -13.53
CA ILE A 36 -5.52 0.28 -12.96
C ILE A 36 -6.46 1.46 -13.28
N TYR A 37 -6.03 2.68 -12.93
CA TYR A 37 -6.81 3.88 -13.18
C TYR A 37 -6.69 4.38 -14.63
N LYS A 38 -5.47 4.47 -15.19
CA LYS A 38 -5.25 5.15 -16.49
C LYS A 38 -5.66 4.33 -17.70
N VAL A 39 -5.49 3.01 -17.65
CA VAL A 39 -5.71 2.12 -18.80
C VAL A 39 -7.01 1.35 -18.64
N HIS A 40 -7.26 0.81 -17.45
CA HIS A 40 -8.44 -0.01 -17.19
C HIS A 40 -9.64 0.81 -16.70
N SER A 41 -9.46 2.11 -16.40
CA SER A 41 -10.51 2.99 -15.86
C SER A 41 -11.14 2.48 -14.56
N ILE A 42 -10.40 1.67 -13.81
CA ILE A 42 -10.82 1.11 -12.53
C ILE A 42 -10.41 2.10 -11.44
N LYS A 43 -11.35 2.47 -10.56
CA LYS A 43 -11.03 3.26 -9.39
C LYS A 43 -10.30 2.37 -8.37
N PRO A 44 -9.09 2.73 -7.91
CA PRO A 44 -8.41 1.95 -6.88
C PRO A 44 -9.28 1.78 -5.63
N SER A 45 -9.43 0.54 -5.18
CA SER A 45 -10.05 0.18 -3.91
C SER A 45 -9.06 0.33 -2.75
N MET A 46 -9.52 0.34 -1.50
CA MET A 46 -8.62 0.39 -0.35
C MET A 46 -7.63 -0.79 -0.33
N MET A 47 -8.05 -1.97 -0.83
CA MET A 47 -7.16 -3.12 -1.00
C MET A 47 -5.99 -2.79 -1.95
N HIS A 48 -6.28 -2.16 -3.08
CA HIS A 48 -5.23 -1.73 -4.02
C HIS A 48 -4.26 -0.71 -3.40
N HIS A 49 -4.75 0.21 -2.57
CA HIS A 49 -3.90 1.14 -1.82
C HIS A 49 -3.01 0.40 -0.82
N SER A 50 -3.56 -0.56 -0.06
CA SER A 50 -2.79 -1.41 0.87
C SER A 50 -1.65 -2.14 0.15
N CYS A 51 -1.93 -2.72 -1.01
CA CYS A 51 -0.92 -3.44 -1.79
C CYS A 51 0.25 -2.54 -2.21
N ILE A 52 -0.02 -1.28 -2.60
CA ILE A 52 1.04 -0.33 -2.96
C ILE A 52 1.89 0.04 -1.76
N ILE A 53 1.27 0.33 -0.62
CA ILE A 53 1.98 0.69 0.61
C ILE A 53 2.88 -0.47 1.07
N VAL A 54 2.34 -1.71 1.09
CA VAL A 54 3.11 -2.91 1.44
C VAL A 54 4.25 -3.15 0.46
N MET A 55 4.01 -2.99 -0.83
CA MET A 55 5.04 -3.14 -1.86
C MET A 55 6.17 -2.14 -1.66
N LEU A 56 5.86 -0.84 -1.50
CA LEU A 56 6.86 0.21 -1.26
C LEU A 56 7.64 -0.04 0.03
N GLY A 57 6.95 -0.30 1.15
CA GLY A 57 7.61 -0.49 2.44
C GLY A 57 8.53 -1.71 2.47
N ARG A 58 8.12 -2.85 1.89
CA ARG A 58 9.01 -4.03 1.78
C ARG A 58 10.15 -3.87 0.78
N GLY A 59 10.08 -2.84 -0.06
CA GLY A 59 11.17 -2.44 -0.94
C GLY A 59 12.13 -1.43 -0.30
N GLY A 60 11.89 -1.02 0.96
CA GLY A 60 12.65 0.03 1.65
C GLY A 60 12.23 1.46 1.30
N TYR A 61 11.17 1.63 0.51
CA TYR A 61 10.66 2.94 0.06
C TYR A 61 9.60 3.47 1.04
N LEU A 62 9.98 3.58 2.32
CA LEU A 62 9.07 3.94 3.41
C LEU A 62 8.58 5.39 3.30
N ASP A 63 9.47 6.31 2.90
CA ASP A 63 9.13 7.71 2.72
C ASP A 63 8.14 7.89 1.55
N GLU A 64 8.34 7.16 0.45
CA GLU A 64 7.39 7.14 -0.67
C GLU A 64 6.04 6.53 -0.26
N ALA A 65 6.03 5.54 0.62
CA ALA A 65 4.79 4.97 1.15
C ALA A 65 4.02 5.98 2.04
N LEU A 66 4.74 6.79 2.84
CA LEU A 66 4.17 7.87 3.63
C LEU A 66 3.61 8.99 2.75
N GLU A 67 4.41 9.47 1.78
CA GLU A 67 3.99 10.47 0.79
C GLU A 67 2.76 10.00 -0.01
N TYR A 68 2.68 8.70 -0.29
CA TYR A 68 1.54 8.12 -0.98
C TYR A 68 0.24 8.20 -0.15
N ILE A 69 0.30 7.84 1.13
CA ILE A 69 -0.84 7.98 2.05
C ILE A 69 -1.29 9.45 2.11
N ASP A 70 -0.33 10.38 2.18
CA ASP A 70 -0.60 11.80 2.28
C ASP A 70 -1.18 12.43 1.01
N SER A 71 -0.61 12.09 -0.15
CA SER A 71 -1.05 12.61 -1.45
C SER A 71 -2.48 12.20 -1.78
N TRP A 72 -2.86 10.97 -1.42
CA TRP A 72 -4.23 10.47 -1.58
C TRP A 72 -5.16 10.84 -0.42
N ARG A 73 -4.63 11.49 0.63
CA ARG A 73 -5.35 11.83 1.86
C ARG A 73 -6.06 10.61 2.47
N LEU A 74 -5.37 9.47 2.47
CA LEU A 74 -5.93 8.21 2.94
C LEU A 74 -6.02 8.25 4.46
N ASN A 75 -7.23 8.39 4.95
CA ASN A 75 -7.55 8.30 6.36
C ASN A 75 -8.24 6.96 6.63
N ASP A 76 -7.45 5.89 6.55
CA ASP A 76 -7.94 4.52 6.69
C ASP A 76 -7.32 3.85 7.94
N PRO A 77 -8.14 3.18 8.78
CA PRO A 77 -7.70 2.58 10.03
C PRO A 77 -6.78 1.35 9.85
N ILE A 78 -6.59 0.86 8.62
CA ILE A 78 -5.72 -0.26 8.28
C ILE A 78 -4.40 0.26 7.68
N LEU A 79 -4.46 1.26 6.80
CA LEU A 79 -3.27 1.73 6.05
C LEU A 79 -2.17 2.34 6.93
N TRP A 80 -2.54 3.17 7.90
CA TRP A 80 -1.55 3.78 8.79
C TRP A 80 -0.89 2.76 9.73
N PRO A 81 -1.62 1.84 10.40
CA PRO A 81 -1.00 0.75 11.13
C PRO A 81 -0.14 -0.17 10.24
N THR A 82 -0.55 -0.38 8.99
CA THR A 82 0.24 -1.13 8.01
C THR A 82 1.58 -0.45 7.76
N LEU A 83 1.59 0.87 7.52
CA LEU A 83 2.80 1.64 7.34
C LEU A 83 3.71 1.58 8.58
N LEU A 84 3.17 1.80 9.79
CA LEU A 84 3.93 1.68 11.04
C LEU A 84 4.55 0.27 11.22
N GLY A 85 3.81 -0.77 10.83
CA GLY A 85 4.31 -2.14 10.80
C GLY A 85 5.46 -2.33 9.81
N LEU A 86 5.43 -1.66 8.65
CA LEU A 86 6.51 -1.69 7.66
C LEU A 86 7.77 -0.97 8.15
N TYR A 87 7.63 0.20 8.78
CA TYR A 87 8.76 0.88 9.44
C TYR A 87 9.41 -0.03 10.49
N THR A 88 8.60 -0.73 11.28
CA THR A 88 9.08 -1.69 12.29
C THR A 88 9.80 -2.88 11.64
N TYR A 89 9.24 -3.41 10.54
CA TYR A 89 9.78 -4.55 9.79
C TYR A 89 11.16 -4.24 9.20
N GLU A 90 11.33 -3.04 8.61
CA GLU A 90 12.61 -2.57 8.06
C GLU A 90 13.60 -2.07 9.14
N GLY A 91 13.19 -2.02 10.41
CA GLY A 91 14.05 -1.65 11.54
C GLY A 91 14.15 -0.14 11.83
N HIS A 92 13.28 0.68 11.25
CA HIS A 92 13.23 2.14 11.42
C HIS A 92 12.46 2.56 12.69
N PHE A 93 12.87 2.04 13.86
CA PHE A 93 12.12 2.22 15.12
C PHE A 93 12.01 3.68 15.59
N GLU A 94 13.01 4.52 15.32
CA GLU A 94 12.98 5.95 15.70
C GLU A 94 11.93 6.72 14.90
N ASP A 95 11.72 6.34 13.65
CA ASP A 95 10.78 7.00 12.75
C ASP A 95 9.34 6.55 13.02
N VAL A 96 9.12 5.36 13.58
CA VAL A 96 7.79 4.88 14.02
C VAL A 96 7.12 5.89 14.96
N ILE A 97 7.86 6.51 15.88
CA ILE A 97 7.28 7.49 16.82
C ILE A 97 6.81 8.74 16.06
N LYS A 98 7.63 9.26 15.15
CA LYS A 98 7.29 10.44 14.33
C LYS A 98 6.07 10.18 13.47
N VAL A 99 6.06 9.05 12.75
CA VAL A 99 4.94 8.65 11.88
C VAL A 99 3.66 8.40 12.69
N ARG A 100 3.79 7.92 13.94
CA ARG A 100 2.66 7.74 14.85
C ARG A 100 2.05 9.08 15.28
N GLU A 101 2.88 10.08 15.58
CA GLU A 101 2.42 11.43 15.90
C GLU A 101 1.69 12.05 14.69
N GLU A 102 2.23 11.91 13.49
CA GLU A 102 1.58 12.37 12.25
C GLU A 102 0.22 11.71 12.01
N MET A 103 0.11 10.40 12.26
CA MET A 103 -1.14 9.65 12.19
C MET A 103 -2.20 10.21 13.17
N ASP A 104 -1.79 10.50 14.41
CA ASP A 104 -2.66 11.00 15.46
C ASP A 104 -3.14 12.45 15.16
N ASP A 105 -2.25 13.30 14.64
CA ASP A 105 -2.56 14.68 14.20
C ASP A 105 -3.59 14.73 13.07
N LYS A 106 -3.51 13.76 12.14
CA LYS A 106 -4.46 13.60 11.04
C LYS A 106 -5.81 13.02 11.50
N LYS A 107 -5.99 12.78 12.81
CA LYS A 107 -7.18 12.18 13.44
C LYS A 107 -7.53 10.83 12.82
N VAL A 108 -6.52 10.05 12.44
CA VAL A 108 -6.78 8.85 11.64
C VAL A 108 -7.56 7.81 12.41
N VAL A 109 -7.31 7.69 13.71
CA VAL A 109 -8.18 6.92 14.60
C VAL A 109 -8.08 7.50 16.02
N LYS A 110 -9.15 8.12 16.53
CA LYS A 110 -9.46 8.00 17.96
C LYS A 110 -10.13 6.64 18.13
N GLN A 111 -9.38 5.65 18.61
CA GLN A 111 -10.00 4.41 19.09
C GLN A 111 -10.51 4.67 20.51
N PRO A 112 -11.70 4.17 20.88
CA PRO A 112 -12.26 4.31 22.22
C PRO A 112 -11.43 3.60 23.31
#